data_AF-A0A2I0QKM4-F1
#
_entry.id   AF-A0A2I0QKM4-F1
#
_cell.length_a   1.000
_cell.length_b   1.000
_cell.length_c   1.000
_cell.angle_alpha   90.00
_cell.angle_beta   90.00
_cell.angle_gamma   90.00
#
_symmetry.space_group_name_H-M   'P 1'
#
loop_
_entity.id
_entity.type
_entity.pdbx_description
1 polymer ?
#
loop_
_entity_poly.entity_id
_entity_poly.type
_entity_poly.pdbx_seq_one_letter_code
_entity_poly.pdbx_strand_id
1 'polypeptide(L)' 'MKANLVKYDIKRLGKKEKFKAIIANSGNENVCVKEGPVDAEQMCKIAAKKLKSNKDQILCESTGIIGKQRDIKK' A
#
# COMPACT_ATOMS: atom_id res chain seq x y z
N MET A 1 16.09 6.23 3.96
CA MET A 1 15.03 5.31 4.45
C MET A 1 13.82 5.42 3.51
N LYS A 2 13.22 4.31 3.06
CA LYS A 2 12.03 4.33 2.18
C LYS A 2 10.84 3.67 2.87
N ALA A 3 9.63 4.19 2.63
CA ALA A 3 8.38 3.59 3.09
C ALA A 3 8.20 2.16 2.61
N ASN A 4 7.47 1.38 3.40
CA ASN A 4 7.15 0.00 3.05
C ASN A 4 6.32 -0.05 1.76
N LEU A 5 5.44 0.94 1.56
CA LEU A 5 4.60 1.07 0.36
C LEU A 5 5.42 1.37 -0.89
N VAL A 6 6.33 2.34 -0.83
CA VAL A 6 7.25 2.63 -1.96
C VAL A 6 8.04 1.39 -2.36
N LYS A 7 8.56 0.61 -1.40
CA LYS A 7 9.25 -0.65 -1.69
C LYS A 7 8.30 -1.71 -2.27
N TYR A 8 7.06 -1.76 -1.82
CA TYR A 8 6.03 -2.67 -2.28
C TYR A 8 5.65 -2.39 -3.74
N ASP A 9 5.43 -1.12 -4.09
CA ASP A 9 5.01 -0.71 -5.42
C ASP A 9 6.14 -0.81 -6.45
N ILE A 10 7.38 -0.44 -6.10
CA ILE A 10 8.56 -0.63 -6.96
C ILE A 10 8.69 -2.10 -7.40
N LYS A 11 8.45 -3.07 -6.50
CA LYS A 11 8.51 -4.51 -6.84
C LYS A 11 7.44 -4.93 -7.84
N ARG A 12 6.33 -4.20 -7.95
CA ARG A 12 5.19 -4.53 -8.81
C ARG A 12 5.27 -3.82 -10.15
N LEU A 13 5.78 -2.59 -10.17
CA LEU A 13 6.08 -1.85 -11.39
C LEU A 13 7.03 -2.63 -12.31
N GLY A 14 7.98 -3.39 -11.75
CA GLY A 14 8.86 -4.26 -12.54
C GLY A 14 8.22 -5.56 -13.06
N LYS A 15 6.96 -5.85 -12.73
CA LYS A 15 6.26 -7.10 -13.10
C LYS A 15 5.03 -6.87 -13.97
N LYS A 16 4.58 -5.63 -14.09
CA LYS A 16 3.34 -5.30 -14.77
C LYS A 16 3.38 -3.88 -15.32
N GLU A 17 2.85 -3.70 -16.53
CA GLU A 17 2.85 -2.42 -17.23
C GLU A 17 1.58 -1.60 -16.99
N LYS A 18 0.46 -2.26 -16.65
CA LYS A 18 -0.87 -1.62 -16.52
C LYS A 18 -1.46 -1.75 -15.12
N PHE A 19 -1.75 -0.61 -14.52
CA PHE A 19 -2.42 -0.45 -13.24
C PHE A 19 -3.76 0.28 -13.42
N LYS A 20 -4.71 0.02 -12.53
CA LYS A 20 -6.08 0.56 -12.57
C LYS A 20 -6.31 1.68 -11.57
N ALA A 21 -5.60 1.67 -10.44
CA ALA A 21 -5.74 2.70 -9.42
C ALA A 21 -4.49 2.82 -8.54
N ILE A 22 -4.35 3.99 -7.93
CA ILE A 22 -3.45 4.26 -6.81
C ILE A 22 -4.34 4.67 -5.63
N ILE A 23 -4.17 4.04 -4.47
CA ILE A 23 -4.83 4.47 -3.24
C ILE A 23 -3.84 5.22 -2.36
N ALA A 24 -4.25 6.34 -1.79
CA ALA A 24 -3.42 7.14 -0.91
C ALA A 24 -4.16 7.42 0.40
N ASN A 25 -3.43 7.42 1.52
CA ASN A 25 -3.95 7.84 2.82
C ASN A 25 -2.96 8.77 3.54
N SER A 26 -3.45 9.51 4.52
CA SER A 26 -2.66 10.43 5.33
C SER A 26 -2.76 10.13 6.83
N GLY A 27 -1.86 10.71 7.62
CA GLY A 27 -1.80 10.56 9.09
C GLY A 27 -0.99 9.36 9.58
N ASN A 28 -0.56 8.46 8.69
CA ASN A 28 0.32 7.34 9.00
C ASN A 28 1.21 7.04 7.79
N GLU A 29 2.52 7.02 7.98
CA GLU A 29 3.51 6.88 6.89
C GLU A 29 3.80 5.42 6.51
N ASN A 30 3.47 4.46 7.39
CA ASN A 30 3.86 3.05 7.24
C ASN A 30 5.35 2.89 6.84
N VAL A 31 6.20 3.55 7.62
CA VAL A 31 7.67 3.44 7.62
C VAL A 31 8.10 2.97 9.00
N CYS A 32 9.13 2.11 9.07
CA CYS A 32 9.65 1.55 10.33
C CYS A 32 8.64 0.72 11.13
N VAL A 33 7.69 0.09 10.45
CA VAL A 33 6.70 -0.81 11.05
C VAL A 33 6.95 -2.23 10.53
N LYS A 34 7.04 -3.22 11.44
CA LYS A 34 7.29 -4.63 11.12
C LYS A 34 6.21 -5.22 10.21
N GLU A 35 4.94 -4.95 10.52
CA GLU A 35 3.78 -5.43 9.76
C GLU A 35 3.52 -4.61 8.48
N GLY A 36 4.31 -3.56 8.23
CA GLY A 36 4.06 -2.62 7.15
C GLY A 36 3.97 -3.20 5.74
N PRO A 37 4.76 -4.23 5.36
CA PRO A 37 4.59 -4.93 4.08
C PRO A 37 3.25 -5.68 3.97
N VAL A 38 2.77 -6.27 5.07
CA VAL A 38 1.48 -6.97 5.11
C VAL A 38 0.34 -5.96 5.00
N ASP A 39 0.46 -4.82 5.70
CA ASP A 39 -0.49 -3.71 5.63
C ASP A 39 -0.64 -3.18 4.18
N ALA A 40 0.47 -2.99 3.46
CA ALA A 40 0.45 -2.54 2.06
C ALA A 40 -0.33 -3.51 1.15
N GLU A 41 -0.10 -4.83 1.30
CA GLU A 41 -0.86 -5.83 0.54
C GLU A 41 -2.34 -5.84 0.91
N GLN A 42 -2.66 -5.73 2.19
CA GLN A 42 -4.06 -5.68 2.65
C GLN A 42 -4.78 -4.43 2.14
N MET A 43 -4.14 -3.27 2.12
CA MET A 43 -4.69 -2.04 1.53
C MET A 43 -5.05 -2.25 0.06
N CYS A 44 -4.13 -2.77 -0.76
CA CYS A 44 -4.40 -3.06 -2.17
C CYS A 44 -5.52 -4.09 -2.33
N LYS A 45 -5.59 -5.12 -1.48
CA LYS A 45 -6.64 -6.16 -1.53
C LYS A 45 -8.02 -5.59 -1.21
N ILE A 46 -8.14 -4.75 -0.19
CA ILE A 46 -9.41 -4.10 0.19
C ILE A 46 -9.89 -3.19 -0.94
N ALA A 47 -9.00 -2.35 -1.48
CA ALA A 47 -9.34 -1.47 -2.59
C ALA A 47 -9.74 -2.23 -3.85
N ALA A 48 -9.01 -3.30 -4.19
CA ALA A 48 -9.33 -4.17 -5.31
C ALA A 48 -10.73 -4.79 -5.20
N LYS A 49 -11.13 -5.24 -4.00
CA LYS A 49 -12.48 -5.74 -3.74
C LYS A 49 -13.55 -4.68 -4.01
N LYS A 50 -13.33 -3.44 -3.54
CA LYS A 50 -14.27 -2.31 -3.77
C LYS A 50 -14.34 -1.89 -5.24
N LEU A 51 -13.21 -1.93 -5.94
CA LEU A 51 -13.06 -1.52 -7.34
C LEU A 51 -13.30 -2.66 -8.34
N LYS A 52 -13.77 -3.84 -7.89
CA LYS A 52 -13.95 -5.06 -8.72
C LYS A 52 -12.76 -5.31 -9.64
N SER A 53 -11.55 -5.19 -9.10
CA SER A 53 -10.29 -5.26 -9.82
C SER A 53 -9.35 -6.28 -9.18
N ASN A 54 -8.23 -6.57 -9.85
CA ASN A 54 -7.19 -7.42 -9.27
C ASN A 54 -6.30 -6.56 -8.34
N LYS A 55 -5.94 -7.07 -7.15
CA LYS A 55 -5.01 -6.40 -6.21
C LYS A 55 -3.68 -6.03 -6.86
N ASP A 56 -3.22 -6.80 -7.84
CA ASP A 56 -2.00 -6.57 -8.63
C ASP A 56 -2.18 -5.51 -9.72
N GLN A 57 -3.32 -4.82 -9.74
CA GLN A 57 -3.55 -3.60 -10.53
C GLN A 57 -3.72 -2.36 -9.65
N ILE A 58 -3.53 -2.49 -8.33
CA ILE A 58 -3.71 -1.41 -7.38
C ILE A 58 -2.36 -1.11 -6.73
N LEU A 59 -1.89 0.12 -6.85
CA LEU A 59 -0.74 0.67 -6.12
C LEU A 59 -1.22 1.37 -4.85
N CYS A 60 -0.35 1.53 -3.86
CA CYS A 60 -0.70 2.16 -2.60
C CYS A 60 0.39 3.10 -2.11
N GLU A 61 0.00 4.27 -1.63
CA GLU A 61 0.91 5.25 -1.03
C GLU A 61 0.35 5.78 0.30
N SER A 62 1.24 6.34 1.12
CA SER A 62 0.84 6.88 2.42
C SER A 62 1.76 7.99 2.90
N THR A 63 1.22 8.93 3.68
CA THR A 63 2.01 9.95 4.37
C THR A 63 1.59 10.16 5.82
N GLY A 64 2.51 10.51 6.72
CA GLY A 64 2.21 10.97 8.09
C GLY A 64 3.23 10.53 9.13
N ILE A 65 2.74 9.98 10.24
CA ILE A 65 3.59 9.62 11.38
C ILE A 65 4.42 8.36 11.07
N ILE A 66 5.74 8.44 11.28
CA ILE A 66 6.69 7.34 11.13
C ILE A 66 6.68 6.43 12.37
N GLY A 67 6.82 5.12 12.19
CA GLY A 67 6.92 4.13 13.29
C GLY A 67 5.58 3.76 13.95
N LYS A 68 4.47 4.40 13.54
CA LYS A 68 3.14 4.11 14.06
C LYS A 68 2.50 2.96 13.29
N GLN A 69 2.08 1.91 13.98
CA GLN A 69 1.32 0.82 13.37
C GLN A 69 -0.02 1.31 12.81
N ARG A 70 -0.39 0.81 11.63
CA ARG A 70 -1.64 1.16 10.95
C ARG A 70 -2.77 0.28 11.45
N ASP A 71 -3.96 0.88 11.57
CA ASP A 71 -5.20 0.14 11.75
C ASP A 71 -5.83 -0.12 10.37
N ILE A 72 -5.75 -1.36 9.88
CA ILE A 72 -6.29 -1.77 8.57
C ILE A 72 -7.78 -2.13 8.63
N LYS A 73 -8.31 -2.42 9.83
CA LYS A 73 -9.67 -2.95 9.98
C LYS A 73 -10.72 -1.88 10.29
N LYS A 74 -10.30 -0.66 10.62
CA LYS A 74 -11.19 0.50 10.75
C LYS A 74 -11.68 1.04 9.42
#